data_AF-A0A8C8E6Y3-F1
#
_entry.id   AF-A0A8C8E6Y3-F1
#
_cell.length_a   1.000
_cell.length_b   1.000
_cell.length_c   1.000
_cell.angle_alpha   90.00
_cell.angle_beta   90.00
_cell.angle_gamma   90.00
#
_symmetry.space_group_name_H-M   'P 1'
#
loop_
_entity.id
_entity.type
_entity.pdbx_description
1 polymer ?
#
loop_
_entity_poly.entity_id
_entity_poly.type
_entity_poly.pdbx_seq_one_letter_code
_entity_poly.pdbx_strand_id
1 'polypeptide(L)'
;MVALFNEFLGKDTEDVTISSGGARPGAQPYHYLVRDTEQKGLCLHNGYLVATSLQGVNAAQEEPISVVPNLHLERQRCPLIVGIRGGTQALSCGTGPQPQLKLEEVGLLDLFSRGAEATPYTFYKTYGGSTHTFEAAAFPGHFLSTAAGEGEALDLAPAPAITAFYLHRK
;
A
#
# COMPACT_ATOMS: atom_id res chain seq x y z
N MET A 1 7.08 12.87 2.32
CA MET A 1 6.13 12.15 1.45
C MET A 1 6.62 12.11 0.00
N VAL A 2 6.98 13.25 -0.60
CA VAL A 2 7.71 13.34 -1.89
C VAL A 2 9.02 12.55 -1.89
N ALA A 3 9.69 12.47 -0.73
CA ALA A 3 10.90 11.67 -0.52
C ALA A 3 10.72 10.19 -0.89
N LEU A 4 9.59 9.55 -0.56
CA LEU A 4 9.37 8.12 -0.89
C LEU A 4 9.33 7.90 -2.41
N PHE A 5 8.70 8.82 -3.15
CA PHE A 5 8.68 8.78 -4.61
C PHE A 5 10.08 9.00 -5.20
N ASN A 6 10.85 9.95 -4.67
CA ASN A 6 12.22 10.21 -5.15
C ASN A 6 13.15 9.05 -4.81
N GLU A 7 13.09 8.55 -3.59
CA GLU A 7 13.84 7.39 -3.11
C GLU A 7 13.55 6.19 -4.02
N PHE A 8 12.27 5.93 -4.33
CA PHE A 8 11.89 4.80 -5.21
C PHE A 8 12.49 4.95 -6.61
N LEU A 9 12.48 6.18 -7.12
CA LEU A 9 13.00 6.51 -8.44
C LEU A 9 14.52 6.73 -8.45
N GLY A 10 15.20 6.57 -7.30
CA GLY A 10 16.64 6.79 -7.17
C GLY A 10 17.09 8.22 -7.44
N LYS A 11 16.26 9.22 -7.11
CA LYS A 11 16.48 10.63 -7.46
C LYS A 11 17.11 11.50 -6.37
N ASP A 12 17.46 10.96 -5.21
CA ASP A 12 18.14 11.73 -4.16
C ASP A 12 19.61 11.25 -4.05
N THR A 13 20.53 11.91 -4.77
CA THR A 13 21.72 12.67 -4.31
C THR A 13 22.77 12.81 -5.44
N GLU A 14 23.15 14.05 -5.73
CA GLU A 14 24.37 14.56 -6.41
C GLU A 14 24.45 14.68 -7.95
N ASP A 15 24.88 15.88 -8.37
CA ASP A 15 25.45 16.24 -9.68
C ASP A 15 26.43 15.17 -10.19
N VAL A 16 26.05 14.37 -11.19
CA VAL A 16 26.99 13.83 -12.19
C VAL A 16 26.26 13.61 -13.51
N THR A 17 26.65 14.42 -14.49
CA THR A 17 26.76 14.17 -15.93
C THR A 17 25.74 13.24 -16.59
N ILE A 18 24.98 13.82 -17.52
CA ILE A 18 24.17 13.14 -18.54
C ILE A 18 24.99 12.01 -19.18
N SER A 19 24.58 10.77 -18.93
CA SER A 19 24.96 9.61 -19.72
C SER A 19 23.71 8.87 -20.12
N SER A 20 23.53 8.82 -21.44
CA SER A 20 22.49 8.19 -22.21
C SER A 20 22.30 6.69 -21.91
N GLY A 21 21.03 6.26 -21.93
CA GLY A 21 20.63 4.95 -22.45
C GLY A 21 21.06 3.72 -21.63
N GLY A 22 20.19 3.28 -20.72
CA GLY A 22 20.24 1.97 -20.09
C GLY A 22 19.35 1.91 -18.86
N ALA A 23 18.37 1.00 -18.83
CA ALA A 23 17.57 0.72 -17.64
C ALA A 23 18.50 0.36 -16.47
N ARG A 24 18.43 1.13 -15.37
CA ARG A 24 19.21 0.84 -14.15
C ARG A 24 18.61 -0.38 -13.42
N PRO A 25 19.42 -1.16 -12.67
CA PRO A 25 19.03 -2.47 -12.15
C PRO A 25 17.94 -2.38 -11.07
N GLY A 26 16.85 -3.13 -11.27
CA GLY A 26 15.95 -3.67 -10.24
C GLY A 26 15.20 -2.69 -9.35
N ALA A 27 14.19 -1.98 -9.86
CA ALA A 27 13.21 -1.33 -9.00
C ALA A 27 12.52 -2.39 -8.11
N GLN A 28 12.56 -2.22 -6.79
CA GLN A 28 11.95 -3.14 -5.82
C GLN A 28 10.88 -2.39 -5.00
N PRO A 29 9.73 -3.02 -4.71
CA PRO A 29 8.73 -2.44 -3.80
C PRO A 29 9.31 -2.08 -2.43
N TYR A 30 8.80 -1.00 -1.83
CA TYR A 30 9.06 -0.74 -0.41
C TYR A 30 8.15 -1.58 0.47
N HIS A 31 8.64 -1.94 1.66
CA HIS A 31 7.91 -2.79 2.58
C HIS A 31 7.64 -2.07 3.90
N TYR A 32 6.40 -2.19 4.37
CA TYR A 32 5.97 -1.60 5.64
C TYR A 32 5.16 -2.61 6.44
N LEU A 33 5.47 -2.74 7.72
CA LEU A 33 4.52 -3.26 8.68
C LEU A 33 3.45 -2.19 8.93
N VAL A 34 2.20 -2.61 8.91
CA VAL A 34 1.02 -1.74 9.06
C VAL A 34 0.26 -2.22 10.27
N ARG A 35 0.04 -1.31 11.23
CA ARG A 35 -0.76 -1.59 12.42
C ARG A 35 -1.82 -0.52 12.60
N ASP A 36 -3.02 -0.90 12.99
CA ASP A 36 -4.07 0.08 13.29
C ASP A 36 -3.84 0.77 14.66
N THR A 37 -4.75 1.66 15.02
CA THR A 37 -4.68 2.40 16.30
C THR A 37 -4.82 1.52 17.54
N GLU A 38 -5.33 0.29 17.40
CA GLU A 38 -5.40 -0.72 18.45
C GLU A 38 -4.17 -1.62 18.48
N GLN A 39 -3.13 -1.30 17.68
CA GLN A 39 -1.90 -2.09 17.52
C GLN A 39 -2.12 -3.46 16.87
N LYS A 40 -3.25 -3.69 16.20
CA LYS A 40 -3.45 -4.91 15.42
C LYS A 40 -2.64 -4.83 14.13
N GLY A 41 -1.81 -5.84 13.89
CA GLY A 41 -1.04 -5.98 12.66
C GLY A 41 -1.79 -6.82 11.62
N LEU A 42 -1.34 -6.71 10.37
CA LEU A 42 -1.91 -7.48 9.26
C LEU A 42 -1.27 -8.86 9.17
N CYS A 43 -2.07 -9.89 8.97
CA CYS A 43 -1.61 -11.23 8.61
C CYS A 43 -2.50 -11.82 7.51
N LEU A 44 -1.99 -12.80 6.77
CA LEU A 44 -2.77 -13.51 5.77
C LEU A 44 -3.50 -14.70 6.41
N HIS A 45 -4.84 -14.74 6.28
CA HIS A 45 -5.67 -15.83 6.75
C HIS A 45 -6.70 -16.20 5.67
N ASN A 46 -6.69 -17.45 5.21
CA ASN A 46 -7.60 -17.97 4.17
C ASN A 46 -7.69 -17.09 2.89
N GLY A 47 -6.56 -16.48 2.48
CA GLY A 47 -6.51 -15.63 1.30
C GLY A 47 -6.99 -14.19 1.51
N TYR A 48 -7.34 -13.81 2.75
CA TYR A 48 -7.68 -12.44 3.13
C TYR A 48 -6.60 -11.84 4.02
N LEU A 49 -6.36 -10.54 3.87
CA LEU A 49 -5.63 -9.79 4.89
C LEU A 49 -6.56 -9.53 6.06
N VAL A 50 -6.08 -9.83 7.25
CA VAL A 50 -6.85 -9.76 8.49
C VAL A 50 -6.06 -8.97 9.52
N ALA A 51 -6.74 -8.14 10.30
CA ALA A 51 -6.15 -7.40 11.40
C ALA A 51 -6.31 -8.16 12.73
N THR A 52 -5.21 -8.45 13.40
CA THR A 52 -5.22 -9.17 14.68
C THR A 52 -4.03 -8.80 15.57
N SER A 53 -4.07 -9.20 16.84
CA SER A 53 -2.97 -9.01 17.78
C SER A 53 -1.83 -9.98 17.46
N LEU A 54 -0.70 -9.45 16.99
CA LEU A 54 0.47 -10.22 16.57
C LEU A 54 1.60 -10.01 17.58
N GLN A 55 1.58 -10.80 18.66
CA GLN A 55 2.58 -10.77 19.72
C GLN A 55 3.16 -12.17 19.98
N GLY A 56 4.36 -12.22 20.56
CA GLY A 56 5.03 -13.48 20.90
C GLY A 56 5.23 -14.38 19.68
N VAL A 57 4.76 -15.63 19.77
CA VAL A 57 4.94 -16.64 18.72
C VAL A 57 4.24 -16.31 17.41
N ASN A 58 3.18 -15.48 17.44
CA ASN A 58 2.43 -15.10 16.25
C ASN A 58 3.03 -13.88 15.53
N ALA A 59 4.01 -13.18 16.13
CA ALA A 59 4.64 -12.01 15.52
C ALA A 59 5.28 -12.31 14.16
N ALA A 60 5.74 -13.54 13.93
CA ALA A 60 6.31 -13.97 12.66
C ALA A 60 5.27 -14.07 11.51
N GLN A 61 3.98 -14.06 11.83
CA GLN A 61 2.89 -14.12 10.85
C GLN A 61 2.51 -12.73 10.29
N GLU A 62 3.11 -11.65 10.82
CA GLU A 62 2.84 -10.29 10.37
C GLU A 62 3.28 -10.10 8.92
N GLU A 63 2.31 -9.88 8.04
CA GLU A 63 2.48 -9.70 6.61
C GLU A 63 2.71 -8.20 6.32
N PRO A 64 3.89 -7.82 5.81
CA PRO A 64 4.14 -6.44 5.40
C PRO A 64 3.35 -6.12 4.13
N ILE A 65 2.86 -4.89 4.02
CA ILE A 65 2.46 -4.39 2.71
C ILE A 65 3.69 -4.07 1.88
N SER A 66 3.57 -4.27 0.58
CA SER A 66 4.51 -3.84 -0.45
C SER A 66 3.91 -2.66 -1.20
N VAL A 67 4.70 -1.64 -1.50
CA VAL A 67 4.22 -0.45 -2.20
C VAL A 67 5.18 0.02 -3.28
N VAL A 68 4.62 0.49 -4.39
CA VAL A 68 5.32 1.22 -5.45
C VAL A 68 4.52 2.49 -5.79
N PRO A 69 5.15 3.59 -6.21
CA PRO A 69 4.41 4.80 -6.57
C PRO A 69 3.63 4.63 -7.87
N ASN A 70 2.39 5.14 -7.96
CA ASN A 70 1.74 5.30 -9.26
C ASN A 70 2.12 6.66 -9.87
N LEU A 71 2.91 6.64 -10.94
CA LEU A 71 3.43 7.86 -11.58
C LEU A 71 2.40 8.63 -12.43
N HIS A 72 1.25 8.02 -12.70
CA HIS A 72 0.23 8.59 -13.59
C HIS A 72 -0.89 9.33 -12.83
N LEU A 73 -0.93 9.18 -11.51
CA LEU A 73 -1.86 9.91 -10.64
C LEU A 73 -1.16 11.09 -9.96
N GLU A 74 -1.95 11.96 -9.31
CA GLU A 74 -1.47 13.20 -8.69
C GLU A 74 -0.41 12.96 -7.61
N ARG A 75 0.87 13.10 -7.96
CA ARG A 75 2.02 12.86 -7.08
C ARG A 75 1.91 13.54 -5.70
N GLN A 76 1.34 14.74 -5.63
CA GLN A 76 1.19 15.49 -4.37
C GLN A 76 0.29 14.77 -3.36
N ARG A 77 -0.67 13.96 -3.83
CA ARG A 77 -1.54 13.12 -2.99
C ARG A 77 -0.92 11.77 -2.62
N CYS A 78 0.32 11.53 -3.05
CA CYS A 78 1.09 10.32 -2.78
C CYS A 78 0.35 9.01 -3.12
N PRO A 79 0.03 8.80 -4.42
CA PRO A 79 -0.60 7.59 -4.92
C PRO A 79 0.34 6.38 -4.89
N LEU A 80 -0.03 5.35 -4.14
CA LEU A 80 0.75 4.11 -4.01
C LEU A 80 -0.05 2.93 -4.56
N ILE A 81 0.55 2.15 -5.45
CA ILE A 81 0.06 0.80 -5.76
C ILE A 81 0.44 -0.09 -4.59
N VAL A 82 -0.53 -0.76 -3.98
CA VAL A 82 -0.36 -1.53 -2.76
C VAL A 82 -0.50 -3.02 -3.04
N GLY A 83 0.28 -3.84 -2.35
CA GLY A 83 0.20 -5.30 -2.42
C GLY A 83 0.86 -5.96 -1.23
N ILE A 84 1.12 -7.26 -1.34
CA ILE A 84 1.76 -8.09 -0.30
C ILE A 84 2.73 -9.08 -0.93
N ARG A 85 3.33 -9.96 -0.13
CA ARG A 85 4.23 -11.03 -0.63
C ARG A 85 5.36 -10.49 -1.51
N GLY A 86 5.99 -9.41 -1.05
CA GLY A 86 7.06 -8.75 -1.78
C GLY A 86 6.62 -8.04 -3.06
N GLY A 87 5.31 -7.85 -3.26
CA GLY A 87 4.73 -7.21 -4.43
C GLY A 87 4.33 -8.16 -5.55
N THR A 88 4.21 -9.46 -5.27
CA THR A 88 3.74 -10.47 -6.23
C THR A 88 2.21 -10.58 -6.30
N GLN A 89 1.51 -10.06 -5.28
CA GLN A 89 0.05 -9.93 -5.26
C GLN A 89 -0.32 -8.49 -4.94
N ALA A 90 -1.32 -7.96 -5.65
CA ALA A 90 -1.77 -6.58 -5.51
C ALA A 90 -3.11 -6.51 -4.75
N LEU A 91 -3.27 -5.43 -4.00
CA LEU A 91 -4.52 -5.09 -3.31
C LEU A 91 -5.37 -4.23 -4.23
N SER A 92 -6.54 -4.74 -4.61
CA SER A 92 -7.49 -4.11 -5.54
C SER A 92 -8.73 -3.68 -4.78
N CYS A 93 -9.24 -2.48 -5.06
CA CYS A 93 -10.55 -2.01 -4.59
C CYS A 93 -11.70 -2.41 -5.53
N GLY A 94 -11.41 -3.16 -6.59
CA GLY A 94 -12.38 -3.57 -7.60
C GLY A 94 -12.65 -2.52 -8.68
N THR A 95 -13.40 -2.91 -9.70
CA THR A 95 -13.83 -2.05 -10.82
C THR A 95 -15.35 -2.01 -10.97
N GLY A 96 -16.06 -2.58 -9.99
CA GLY A 96 -17.51 -2.64 -9.97
C GLY A 96 -18.14 -1.31 -9.52
N PRO A 97 -19.48 -1.26 -9.42
CA PRO A 97 -20.20 -0.08 -8.95
C PRO A 97 -19.96 0.20 -7.45
N GLN A 98 -19.55 -0.80 -6.68
CA GLN A 98 -19.23 -0.69 -5.27
C GLN A 98 -17.78 -1.14 -5.02
N PRO A 99 -17.09 -0.52 -4.05
CA PRO A 99 -15.75 -0.94 -3.68
C PRO A 99 -15.79 -2.34 -3.07
N GLN A 100 -14.85 -3.19 -3.49
CA GLN A 100 -14.64 -4.50 -2.89
C GLN A 100 -13.14 -4.75 -2.79
N LEU A 101 -12.64 -4.84 -1.55
CA LEU A 101 -11.23 -5.09 -1.33
C LEU A 101 -10.91 -6.57 -1.60
N LYS A 102 -9.92 -6.82 -2.46
CA LYS A 102 -9.47 -8.17 -2.80
C LYS A 102 -7.99 -8.20 -3.11
N LEU A 103 -7.39 -9.36 -2.92
CA LEU A 103 -6.05 -9.67 -3.40
C LEU A 103 -6.13 -10.29 -4.79
N GLU A 104 -5.29 -9.81 -5.70
CA GLU A 104 -5.19 -10.32 -7.06
C GLU A 104 -3.75 -10.77 -7.35
N GLU A 105 -3.59 -11.88 -8.06
CA GLU A 105 -2.29 -12.44 -8.46
C GLU A 105 -1.67 -11.66 -9.63
N VAL A 106 -1.36 -10.39 -9.36
CA VAL A 106 -0.70 -9.47 -10.31
C VAL A 106 0.42 -8.72 -9.60
N GLY A 107 1.57 -8.60 -10.28
CA GLY A 107 2.76 -7.97 -9.74
C GLY A 107 2.66 -6.44 -9.68
N LEU A 108 3.22 -5.85 -8.62
CA LEU A 108 3.26 -4.40 -8.42
C LEU A 108 4.09 -3.69 -9.50
N LEU A 109 5.19 -4.31 -9.92
CA LEU A 109 6.05 -3.76 -10.98
C LEU A 109 5.38 -3.83 -12.36
N ASP A 110 4.54 -4.84 -12.61
CA ASP A 110 3.73 -4.91 -13.82
C ASP A 110 2.68 -3.79 -13.82
N LEU A 111 1.96 -3.62 -12.71
CA LEU A 111 0.99 -2.54 -12.54
C LEU A 111 1.64 -1.15 -12.64
N PHE A 112 2.84 -0.98 -12.08
CA PHE A 112 3.63 0.25 -12.19
C PHE A 112 3.85 0.64 -13.66
N SER A 113 4.18 -0.33 -14.53
CA SER A 113 4.37 -0.11 -15.96
C SER A 113 3.08 0.15 -16.73
N ARG A 114 1.90 -0.25 -16.22
CA ARG A 114 0.59 -0.09 -16.87
C ARG A 114 -0.08 1.27 -16.62
N GLY A 115 0.49 2.08 -15.72
CA GLY A 115 0.07 3.46 -15.50
C GLY A 115 -1.37 3.63 -15.00
N ALA A 116 -2.21 4.33 -15.76
CA ALA A 116 -3.59 4.66 -15.33
C ALA A 116 -4.47 3.41 -15.10
N GLU A 117 -4.15 2.28 -15.75
CA GLU A 117 -4.84 1.00 -15.52
C GLU A 117 -4.63 0.47 -14.09
N ALA A 118 -3.59 0.92 -13.39
CA ALA A 118 -3.34 0.54 -12.00
C ALA A 118 -4.20 1.32 -10.98
N THR A 119 -5.10 2.21 -11.42
CA THR A 119 -5.96 3.00 -10.54
C THR A 119 -6.76 2.15 -9.53
N PRO A 120 -7.36 0.99 -9.90
CA PRO A 120 -8.05 0.11 -8.94
C PRO A 120 -7.14 -0.49 -7.86
N TYR A 121 -5.82 -0.43 -8.04
CA TYR A 121 -4.82 -0.95 -7.10
C TYR A 121 -4.10 0.17 -6.34
N THR A 122 -4.50 1.42 -6.60
CA THR A 122 -3.81 2.61 -6.10
C THR A 122 -4.55 3.23 -4.93
N PHE A 123 -3.80 3.60 -3.90
CA PHE A 123 -4.30 4.25 -2.70
C PHE A 123 -3.54 5.55 -2.45
N TYR A 124 -4.26 6.65 -2.16
CA TYR A 124 -3.66 7.89 -1.73
C TYR A 124 -3.32 7.82 -0.25
N LYS A 125 -2.02 7.89 0.06
CA LYS A 125 -1.52 7.85 1.43
C LYS A 125 -1.45 9.26 2.01
N THR A 126 -2.11 9.50 3.13
CA THR A 126 -1.97 10.77 3.88
C THR A 126 -1.16 10.60 5.16
N TYR A 127 -0.83 11.69 5.85
CA TYR A 127 -0.15 11.66 7.14
C TYR A 127 -0.85 12.62 8.11
N GLY A 128 -1.37 12.07 9.19
CA GLY A 128 -2.09 12.80 10.24
C GLY A 128 -1.22 13.14 11.46
N GLY A 129 0.11 13.11 11.33
CA GLY A 129 1.05 13.47 12.40
C GLY A 129 1.74 12.29 13.10
N SER A 130 1.08 11.15 13.23
CA SER A 130 1.71 9.90 13.69
C SER A 130 1.16 8.66 12.97
N THR A 131 -0.05 8.76 12.43
CA THR A 131 -0.71 7.75 11.64
C THR A 131 -0.88 8.19 10.19
N HIS A 132 -1.24 7.23 9.36
CA HIS A 132 -1.51 7.37 7.93
C HIS A 132 -2.88 6.81 7.60
N THR A 133 -3.52 7.37 6.58
CA THR A 133 -4.71 6.77 5.95
C THR A 133 -4.38 6.39 4.51
N PHE A 134 -5.16 5.47 3.96
CA PHE A 134 -5.05 5.03 2.57
C PHE A 134 -6.42 5.11 1.90
N GLU A 135 -6.66 6.15 1.13
CA GLU A 135 -7.90 6.34 0.37
C GLU A 135 -7.84 5.62 -0.97
N ALA A 136 -8.84 4.83 -1.34
CA ALA A 136 -8.88 4.15 -2.63
C ALA A 136 -9.00 5.16 -3.79
N ALA A 137 -8.06 5.13 -4.73
CA ALA A 137 -8.04 6.10 -5.84
C ALA A 137 -9.25 5.95 -6.78
N ALA A 138 -9.76 4.73 -6.96
CA ALA A 138 -10.94 4.46 -7.78
C ALA A 138 -12.27 4.73 -7.04
N PHE A 139 -12.25 4.85 -5.70
CA PHE A 139 -13.44 5.09 -4.89
C PHE A 139 -13.17 6.18 -3.85
N PRO A 140 -13.23 7.46 -4.26
CA PRO A 140 -13.02 8.59 -3.35
C PRO A 140 -13.90 8.50 -2.10
N GLY A 141 -13.34 8.90 -0.96
CA GLY A 141 -13.98 8.83 0.35
C GLY A 141 -14.02 7.45 1.00
N HIS A 142 -13.52 6.39 0.33
CA HIS A 142 -13.39 5.05 0.92
C HIS A 142 -11.93 4.79 1.27
N PHE A 143 -11.69 4.31 2.48
CA PHE A 143 -10.36 4.12 3.03
C PHE A 143 -10.14 2.67 3.41
N LEU A 144 -8.89 2.20 3.34
CA LEU A 144 -8.52 0.97 4.04
C LEU A 144 -8.95 1.08 5.50
N SER A 145 -9.58 0.03 5.99
CA SER A 145 -10.20 0.02 7.31
C SER A 145 -10.09 -1.35 7.96
N THR A 146 -9.93 -1.35 9.28
CA THR A 146 -10.05 -2.54 10.12
C THR A 146 -11.34 -2.48 10.92
N ALA A 147 -11.85 -3.65 11.33
CA ALA A 147 -12.95 -3.72 12.27
C ALA A 147 -12.43 -3.64 13.71
N ALA A 148 -13.33 -3.35 14.66
CA ALA A 148 -13.01 -3.42 16.09
C ALA A 148 -12.73 -4.86 16.55
N GLY A 149 -13.37 -5.86 15.92
CA GLY A 149 -13.12 -7.28 16.20
C GLY A 149 -11.69 -7.72 15.83
N GLU A 150 -11.23 -8.79 16.46
CA GLU A 150 -10.01 -9.48 16.04
C GLU A 150 -10.33 -10.47 14.93
N GLY A 151 -9.40 -10.65 13.99
CA GLY A 151 -9.54 -11.69 12.97
C GLY A 151 -10.44 -11.30 11.79
N GLU A 152 -10.96 -10.07 11.81
CA GLU A 152 -11.79 -9.53 10.73
C GLU A 152 -10.93 -9.11 9.53
N ALA A 153 -11.50 -9.31 8.34
CA ALA A 153 -10.82 -8.95 7.10
C ALA A 153 -10.63 -7.42 7.00
N LEU A 154 -9.49 -7.03 6.44
CA LEU A 154 -9.25 -5.67 5.98
C LEU A 154 -10.27 -5.35 4.88
N ASP A 155 -10.87 -4.17 4.95
CA ASP A 155 -11.92 -3.76 4.01
C ASP A 155 -11.81 -2.26 3.66
N LEU A 156 -12.74 -1.79 2.82
CA LEU A 156 -12.92 -0.39 2.44
C LEU A 156 -14.17 0.20 3.08
N ALA A 157 -13.99 1.24 3.88
CA ALA A 157 -15.10 1.93 4.53
C ALA A 157 -14.99 3.46 4.41
N PRO A 158 -16.12 4.17 4.33
CA PRO A 158 -16.14 5.61 4.58
C PRO A 158 -15.94 5.90 6.08
N ALA A 159 -15.59 7.14 6.40
CA ALA A 159 -15.59 7.58 7.79
C ALA A 159 -17.03 7.68 8.35
N PRO A 160 -17.29 7.33 9.62
CA PRO A 160 -16.32 6.90 10.64
C PRO A 160 -16.01 5.39 10.60
N ALA A 161 -14.73 5.03 10.51
CA ALA A 161 -14.21 3.67 10.63
C ALA A 161 -12.76 3.71 11.18
N ILE A 162 -12.17 2.58 11.56
CA ILE A 162 -10.74 2.53 11.96
C ILE A 162 -9.89 2.56 10.69
N THR A 163 -9.48 3.75 10.26
CA THR A 163 -8.77 3.98 8.99
C THR A 163 -7.35 4.54 9.17
N ALA A 164 -6.92 4.67 10.42
CA ALA A 164 -5.64 5.25 10.79
C ALA A 164 -4.64 4.15 11.15
N PHE A 165 -3.47 4.19 10.50
CA PHE A 165 -2.46 3.17 10.62
C PHE A 165 -1.09 3.75 10.96
N TYR A 166 -0.38 3.09 11.86
CA TYR A 166 1.06 3.24 12.03
C TYR A 166 1.80 2.46 10.95
N LEU A 167 2.87 3.06 10.41
CA LEU A 167 3.73 2.43 9.42
C LEU A 167 5.14 2.29 9.98
N HIS A 168 5.66 1.07 9.95
CA HIS A 168 7.06 0.79 10.27
C HIS A 168 7.76 0.23 9.05
N ARG A 169 8.80 0.90 8.58
CA ARG A 169 9.59 0.44 7.43
C ARG A 169 10.34 -0.85 7.77
N LYS A 170 10.30 -1.84 6.88
CA LYS A 170 11.13 -3.05 6.94
C LYS A 170 12.48 -2.84 6.27
#